data_AF-A0A4Q6G0P3-F1
#
_entry.id   AF-A0A4Q6G0P3-F1
#
_cell.length_a   1.000
_cell.length_b   1.000
_cell.length_c   1.000
_cell.angle_alpha   90.00
_cell.angle_beta   90.00
_cell.angle_gamma   90.00
#
_symmetry.space_group_name_H-M   'P 1'
#
loop_
_entity.id
_entity.type
_entity.pdbx_description
1 polymer ?
#
loop_
_entity_poly.entity_id
_entity_poly.type
_entity_poly.pdbx_seq_one_letter_code
_entity_poly.pdbx_strand_id
1 'polypeptide(L)' 'MAEIIRNYFMPRWRTDRLSCVCGWEGDSSAMQMELHEEVTDYACPACENTLLIVSHPNLEQVRQAAAEG' A
#
# COMPACT_ATOMS: atom_id res chain seq x y z
N MET A 1 -11.06 -8.95 0.09
CA MET A 1 -10.68 -8.26 -1.15
C MET A 1 -9.58 -7.31 -0.78
N ALA A 2 -8.43 -7.39 -1.45
CA ALA A 2 -7.31 -6.47 -1.21
C ALA A 2 -7.67 -5.08 -1.73
N GLU A 3 -7.26 -4.04 -1.01
CA GLU A 3 -7.44 -2.66 -1.45
C GLU A 3 -6.33 -2.27 -2.44
N ILE A 4 -6.69 -1.55 -3.51
CA ILE A 4 -5.73 -1.16 -4.56
C ILE A 4 -5.62 0.36 -4.57
N ILE A 5 -4.44 0.85 -4.18
CA ILE A 5 -4.08 2.27 -4.19
C ILE A 5 -3.35 2.58 -5.48
N ARG A 6 -4.04 3.21 -6.43
CA ARG A 6 -3.45 3.58 -7.73
C ARG A 6 -2.52 4.79 -7.67
N ASN A 7 -2.53 5.52 -6.56
CA ASN A 7 -1.72 6.72 -6.39
C ASN A 7 -0.97 6.66 -5.06
N TYR A 8 0.33 6.40 -5.14
CA TYR A 8 1.25 6.35 -4.01
C TYR A 8 1.21 7.61 -3.11
N PHE A 9 0.88 8.78 -3.67
CA PHE A 9 0.80 10.05 -2.95
C PHE A 9 -0.50 10.23 -2.17
N MET A 10 -1.47 9.30 -2.29
CA MET A 10 -2.68 9.39 -1.49
C MET A 10 -2.32 9.45 0.01
N PRO A 11 -2.88 10.40 0.77
CA PRO A 11 -2.67 10.43 2.19
C PRO A 11 -3.38 9.22 2.83
N ARG A 12 -2.93 8.88 4.03
CA ARG A 12 -3.52 7.86 4.93
C ARG A 12 -3.30 6.40 4.59
N TRP A 13 -3.16 5.94 3.34
CA TRP A 13 -3.04 4.49 3.07
C TRP A 13 -1.88 3.82 3.83
N ARG A 14 -0.80 4.59 4.11
CA ARG A 14 0.32 4.11 4.92
C ARG A 14 -0.03 3.90 6.40
N THR A 15 -0.87 4.78 6.93
CA THR A 15 -1.19 4.87 8.36
C THR A 15 -2.55 4.25 8.71
N ASP A 16 -3.36 3.95 7.70
CA ASP A 16 -4.69 3.38 7.90
C ASP A 16 -4.55 1.94 8.41
N ARG A 17 -5.43 1.58 9.36
CA ARG A 17 -5.40 0.25 9.98
C ARG A 17 -6.24 -0.69 9.15
N LEU A 18 -5.59 -1.73 8.65
CA LEU A 18 -6.21 -2.79 7.89
C LEU A 18 -6.39 -4.02 8.77
N SER A 19 -7.59 -4.59 8.73
CA SER A 19 -7.90 -5.85 9.39
C SER A 19 -7.85 -6.99 8.39
N CYS A 20 -7.18 -8.07 8.78
CA CYS A 20 -7.10 -9.30 8.02
C CYS A 20 -8.17 -10.29 8.50
N VAL A 21 -8.60 -11.18 7.60
CA VAL A 21 -9.53 -12.28 7.90
C VAL A 21 -9.01 -13.27 8.95
N CYS A 22 -7.69 -13.33 9.15
CA CYS A 22 -7.07 -14.15 10.20
C CYS A 22 -7.17 -13.53 11.60
N GLY A 23 -7.68 -12.29 11.72
CA GLY A 23 -7.78 -11.55 12.98
C GLY A 23 -6.60 -10.61 13.27
N TRP A 24 -5.63 -10.51 12.35
CA TRP A 24 -4.54 -9.54 12.47
C TRP A 24 -5.03 -8.13 12.12
N GLU A 25 -4.59 -7.11 12.86
CA GLU A 25 -4.88 -5.71 12.59
C GLU A 25 -3.62 -4.87 12.74
N GLY A 26 -3.34 -4.02 11.76
CA GLY A 26 -2.17 -3.13 11.78
C GLY A 26 -2.14 -2.20 10.58
N ASP A 27 -1.17 -1.29 10.57
CA ASP A 27 -0.88 -0.41 9.44
C ASP A 27 0.11 -1.07 8.46
N SER A 28 0.33 -0.41 7.32
CA SER A 28 1.23 -0.92 6.26
C SER A 28 2.67 -1.18 6.73
N SER A 29 3.15 -0.53 7.79
CA SER A 29 4.52 -0.73 8.32
C SER A 29 4.67 -2.05 9.07
N ALA A 30 3.57 -2.61 9.58
CA ALA A 30 3.56 -3.90 10.26
C ALA A 30 3.28 -5.07 9.30
N MET A 31 3.06 -4.79 8.02
CA MET A 31 2.82 -5.78 6.96
C MET A 31 4.11 -6.23 6.32
N GLN A 32 4.06 -7.41 5.69
CA GLN A 32 5.11 -7.86 4.80
C GLN A 32 5.02 -7.09 3.49
N MET A 33 6.06 -6.32 3.19
CA MET A 33 6.16 -5.52 1.98
C MET A 33 6.90 -6.32 0.91
N GLU A 34 6.24 -6.59 -0.22
CA GLU A 34 6.83 -7.23 -1.39
C GLU A 34 6.89 -6.22 -2.54
N LEU A 35 8.11 -5.96 -3.01
CA LEU A 35 8.36 -4.98 -4.07
C LEU A 35 8.28 -5.67 -5.43
N HIS A 36 7.37 -5.22 -6.28
CA HIS A 36 7.30 -5.61 -7.70
C HIS A 36 7.75 -4.44 -8.58
N GLU A 37 7.78 -4.66 -9.89
CA GLU A 37 8.26 -3.66 -10.85
C GLU A 37 7.36 -2.41 -10.87
N GLU A 38 6.04 -2.61 -10.94
CA GLU A 38 5.06 -1.53 -11.11
C GLU A 38 4.20 -1.27 -9.85
N VAL A 39 4.24 -2.18 -8.87
CA VAL A 39 3.44 -2.12 -7.65
C VAL A 39 4.25 -2.59 -6.45
N THR A 40 3.82 -2.22 -5.25
CA THR A 40 4.25 -2.81 -3.99
C THR A 40 3.05 -3.49 -3.34
N ASP A 41 3.19 -4.76 -3.03
CA ASP A 41 2.20 -5.57 -2.34
C ASP A 41 2.47 -5.58 -0.84
N TYR A 42 1.42 -5.45 -0.05
CA TYR A 42 1.46 -5.54 1.41
C TYR A 42 0.59 -6.70 1.86
N ALA A 43 1.26 -7.72 2.39
CA ALA A 43 0.66 -8.95 2.87
C ALA A 43 0.63 -9.02 4.40
N CYS A 44 -0.36 -9.72 4.92
CA CYS A 44 -0.46 -9.99 6.35
C CYS A 44 0.75 -10.85 6.81
N PRO A 45 1.48 -10.47 7.87
CA PRO A 45 2.63 -11.23 8.35
C PRO A 45 2.24 -12.57 9.00
N ALA A 46 0.97 -12.75 9.37
CA ALA A 46 0.51 -13.94 10.07
C ALA A 46 -0.02 -15.05 9.14
N CYS A 47 -0.57 -14.68 7.97
CA CYS A 47 -1.24 -15.61 7.07
C CYS A 47 -0.92 -15.38 5.59
N GLU A 48 -0.02 -14.45 5.29
CA GLU A 48 0.49 -14.14 3.95
C GLU A 48 -0.59 -13.66 2.95
N ASN A 49 -1.80 -13.36 3.44
CA ASN A 49 -2.87 -12.84 2.61
C ASN A 49 -2.60 -11.38 2.22
N THR A 50 -2.66 -11.06 0.92
CA THR A 50 -2.53 -9.70 0.40
C THR A 50 -3.68 -8.82 0.90
N LEU A 51 -3.34 -7.74 1.57
CA LEU A 51 -4.30 -6.77 2.12
C LEU A 51 -4.36 -5.49 1.29
N LEU A 52 -3.22 -5.06 0.77
CA LEU A 52 -3.07 -3.77 0.11
C LEU A 52 -2.07 -3.87 -1.04
N ILE A 53 -2.39 -3.23 -2.16
CA ILE A 53 -1.52 -3.14 -3.34
C ILE A 53 -1.38 -1.67 -3.71
N VAL A 54 -0.15 -1.19 -3.82
CA VAL A 54 0.14 0.23 -4.09
C VAL A 54 0.89 0.37 -5.40
N SER A 55 0.31 1.08 -6.36
CA SER A 55 0.95 1.34 -7.64
C SER A 55 2.05 2.40 -7.52
N HIS A 56 3.19 2.12 -8.16
CA HIS A 56 4.28 3.08 -8.26
C HIS A 56 3.86 4.27 -9.12
N PRO A 57 4.20 5.50 -8.71
CA PRO A 57 3.83 6.67 -9.47
C PRO A 57 4.67 6.77 -10.74
N ASN A 58 4.02 7.10 -11.86
CA ASN A 58 4.73 7.45 -13.10
C ASN A 58 5.36 8.85 -12.99
N LEU A 59 6.29 9.15 -13.90
CA LEU A 59 7.01 10.43 -13.93
C LEU A 59 6.08 11.66 -13.87
N GLU A 60 4.92 11.59 -14.54
CA GLU A 60 3.93 12.67 -14.54
C GLU A 60 3.26 12.85 -13.17
N GLN A 61 2.90 11.75 -12.50
CA GLN A 61 2.34 11.77 -11.13
C GLN A 61 3.35 12.34 -10.13
N VAL A 62 4.63 11.99 -10.26
CA VAL A 62 5.70 12.54 -9.41
C VAL A 62 5.86 14.04 -9.65
N ARG A 63 5.78 14.51 -10.90
CA ARG A 63 5.84 15.94 -11.21
C ARG A 63 4.66 16.72 -10.63
N GLN A 64 3.46 16.16 -10.69
CA GLN A 64 2.28 16.78 -10.08
C GLN A 64 2.44 16.87 -8.56
N ALA A 65 2.77 15.76 -7.89
CA ALA A 65 2.98 15.75 -6.45
C ALA A 65 4.10 16.72 -6.01
N ALA A 66 5.21 16.81 -6.77
CA ALA A 66 6.27 17.77 -6.50
C ALA A 66 5.85 19.24 -6.68
N ALA A 67 4.85 19.51 -7.54
CA ALA A 67 4.26 20.84 -7.66
C ALA A 67 3.26 21.13 -6.54
N GLU A 68 2.68 20.09 -5.93
CA GLU A 68 1.67 20.19 -4.87
C GLU A 68 2.26 20.23 -3.44
N GLY A 69 3.46 19.70 -3.20
CA GLY A 69 4.25 19.89 -1.97
C GLY A 69 4.41 18.66 -1.10
#